data_AF-A0A9P4GHR1-F1
#
_entry.id   AF-A0A9P4GHR1-F1
#
_cell.length_a   1.000
_cell.length_b   1.000
_cell.length_c   1.000
_cell.angle_alpha   90.00
_cell.angle_beta   90.00
_cell.angle_gamma   90.00
#
_symmetry.space_group_name_H-M   'P 1'
#
loop_
_entity.id
_entity.type
_entity.pdbx_description
1 polymer ?
#
loop_
_entity_poly.entity_id
_entity_poly.type
_entity_poly.pdbx_seq_one_letter_code
_entity_poly.pdbx_strand_id
1 'polypeptide(L)'
;MAPPGFGPPGYSIPQRYRHREAPPQGADTNTRPYLIFFSYLGTCVSVTVFIILKILKRYSVLQKSTTAQPPPRKHVWLFTALAVGSLATTWSFMVQYFSISYQTWLMWRSYLELDPHHRHWGLWLRETSLFKEAWETLIVGTARYWWSHQIFFFALGLGLYLEQKGIRRGIKYTWAFMLLGQIVAISFATNLFFLTLLLSPPAPPPPSSGVYRRKWLGPWLLNLVAILATTYPALLLADEHYWHHPTAFMPVLLAPHVALLVLPFARAILPAKYFNDNDVDFTDKVYNYMWALVLGNAGLMLLRATASSYAYSGFRGIRDALLEHPVVSTVGFDVIFCWITWICWYQTQSTTTNTNVKERFVGTDGGLVGDASNTAVGASGYDGGVRRR
;
A
#
# COMPACT_ATOMS: atom_id res chain seq x y z
N MET A 1 -10.40 -10.81 26.14
CA MET A 1 -10.93 -10.02 27.28
C MET A 1 -11.81 -10.94 28.11
N ALA A 2 -11.62 -10.99 29.43
CA ALA A 2 -12.39 -11.88 30.31
C ALA A 2 -13.80 -11.31 30.60
N PRO A 3 -14.82 -12.16 30.78
CA PRO A 3 -16.16 -11.73 31.16
C PRO A 3 -16.20 -11.01 32.52
N PRO A 4 -17.21 -10.16 32.76
CA PRO A 4 -17.38 -9.47 34.04
C PRO A 4 -17.61 -10.52 35.15
N GLY A 5 -16.67 -10.60 36.10
CA GLY A 5 -16.61 -11.62 37.16
C GLY A 5 -15.36 -12.49 37.12
N PHE A 6 -14.61 -12.52 36.01
CA PHE A 6 -13.34 -13.25 35.85
C PHE A 6 -12.12 -12.34 35.67
N GLY A 7 -12.30 -11.02 35.76
CA GLY A 7 -11.19 -10.06 35.77
C GLY A 7 -10.56 -9.94 37.16
N PRO A 8 -9.27 -9.58 37.25
CA PRO A 8 -8.64 -9.29 38.54
C PRO A 8 -9.44 -8.22 39.32
N PRO A 9 -9.43 -8.24 40.66
CA PRO A 9 -10.18 -7.28 41.48
C PRO A 9 -9.85 -5.85 41.04
N GLY A 10 -10.89 -5.10 40.63
CA GLY A 10 -10.76 -3.76 40.04
C GLY A 10 -11.12 -3.66 38.54
N TYR A 11 -11.41 -4.78 37.86
CA TYR A 11 -11.83 -4.77 36.46
C TYR A 11 -13.24 -4.18 36.30
N SER A 12 -13.33 -2.92 35.88
CA SER A 12 -14.60 -2.24 35.63
C SER A 12 -15.10 -2.51 34.20
N ILE A 13 -16.40 -2.80 34.07
CA ILE A 13 -17.07 -2.93 32.77
C ILE A 13 -16.84 -1.62 32.01
N PRO A 14 -16.32 -1.65 30.76
CA PRO A 14 -16.17 -0.44 29.97
C PRO A 14 -17.49 0.33 29.97
N GLN A 15 -17.47 1.60 30.37
CA GLN A 15 -18.69 2.41 30.57
C GLN A 15 -19.64 2.38 29.37
N ARG A 16 -19.09 2.20 28.15
CA ARG A 16 -19.85 2.04 26.90
C ARG A 16 -20.86 0.87 26.89
N TYR A 17 -20.68 -0.12 27.76
CA TYR A 17 -21.58 -1.28 27.89
C TYR A 17 -22.51 -1.22 29.10
N ARG A 18 -22.28 -0.29 30.06
CA ARG A 18 -23.10 -0.20 31.28
C ARG A 18 -24.46 0.47 31.08
N HIS A 19 -24.66 1.22 30.00
CA HIS A 19 -25.84 2.07 29.82
C HIS A 19 -26.66 1.75 28.56
N ARG A 20 -26.61 0.51 28.05
CA ARG A 20 -27.38 0.15 26.85
C ARG A 20 -28.72 -0.46 27.23
N GLU A 21 -29.79 0.23 26.86
CA GLU A 21 -31.16 -0.27 26.89
C GLU A 21 -31.31 -1.53 26.02
N ALA A 22 -32.36 -2.30 26.30
CA ALA A 22 -32.75 -3.43 25.47
C ALA A 22 -32.96 -2.94 24.02
N PRO A 23 -32.43 -3.67 23.01
CA PRO A 23 -32.63 -3.26 21.63
C PRO A 23 -34.14 -3.26 21.30
N PRO A 24 -34.65 -2.21 20.62
CA PRO A 24 -36.06 -2.17 20.23
C PRO A 24 -36.39 -3.34 19.29
N GLN A 25 -37.63 -3.83 19.33
CA GLN A 25 -38.08 -4.93 18.47
C GLN A 25 -37.77 -4.61 16.99
N GLY A 26 -37.13 -5.56 16.29
CA GLY A 26 -36.70 -5.40 14.89
C GLY A 26 -35.32 -4.74 14.70
N ALA A 27 -34.58 -4.43 15.77
CA ALA A 27 -33.22 -3.87 15.65
C ALA A 27 -32.22 -4.82 14.94
N ASP A 28 -32.45 -6.13 14.99
CA ASP A 28 -31.62 -7.14 14.33
C ASP A 28 -31.74 -7.14 12.80
N THR A 29 -32.88 -6.68 12.27
CA THR A 29 -33.14 -6.60 10.83
C THR A 29 -32.61 -5.32 10.19
N ASN A 30 -31.71 -4.58 10.87
CA ASN A 30 -31.23 -3.30 10.36
C ASN A 30 -30.38 -3.51 9.08
N THR A 31 -30.94 -3.11 7.95
CA THR A 31 -30.32 -3.27 6.61
C THR A 31 -29.09 -2.39 6.43
N ARG A 32 -28.98 -1.27 7.16
CA ARG A 32 -27.90 -0.29 6.98
C ARG A 32 -26.51 -0.82 7.38
N PRO A 33 -26.28 -1.39 8.58
CA PRO A 33 -24.99 -1.98 8.94
C PRO A 33 -24.54 -3.09 7.99
N TYR A 34 -25.45 -3.97 7.58
CA TYR A 34 -25.17 -4.99 6.58
C TYR A 34 -24.75 -4.38 5.25
N LEU A 35 -25.49 -3.38 4.76
CA LEU A 35 -25.17 -2.70 3.50
C LEU A 35 -23.79 -2.05 3.56
N ILE A 36 -23.43 -1.38 4.66
CA ILE A 36 -22.10 -0.77 4.82
C ILE A 36 -21.01 -1.86 4.80
N PHE A 37 -21.18 -2.92 5.58
CA PHE A 37 -20.18 -4.00 5.68
C PHE A 37 -20.02 -4.76 4.35
N PHE A 38 -21.12 -5.19 3.74
CA PHE A 38 -21.08 -5.93 2.48
C PHE A 38 -20.73 -5.05 1.29
N SER A 39 -21.06 -3.75 1.28
CA SER A 39 -20.58 -2.83 0.25
C SER A 39 -19.07 -2.61 0.35
N TYR A 40 -18.51 -2.56 1.56
CA TYR A 40 -17.06 -2.53 1.76
C TYR A 40 -16.40 -3.81 1.23
N LEU A 41 -16.90 -5.01 1.61
CA LEU A 41 -16.37 -6.28 1.08
C LEU A 41 -16.53 -6.39 -0.44
N GLY A 42 -17.69 -5.98 -0.97
CA GLY A 42 -17.96 -5.93 -2.39
C GLY A 42 -17.00 -4.98 -3.13
N THR A 43 -16.65 -3.84 -2.52
CA THR A 43 -15.65 -2.91 -3.06
C THR A 43 -14.26 -3.54 -3.10
N CYS A 44 -13.83 -4.20 -2.02
CA CYS A 44 -12.55 -4.92 -1.98
C CYS A 44 -12.44 -5.96 -3.10
N VAL A 45 -13.47 -6.78 -3.29
CA VAL A 45 -13.53 -7.79 -4.36
C VAL A 45 -13.55 -7.12 -5.73
N SER A 46 -14.40 -6.10 -5.92
CA SER A 46 -14.57 -5.43 -7.22
C SER A 46 -13.29 -4.75 -7.69
N VAL A 47 -12.59 -4.04 -6.80
CA VAL A 47 -11.30 -3.38 -7.12
C VAL A 47 -10.22 -4.42 -7.40
N THR A 48 -10.19 -5.53 -6.66
CA THR A 48 -9.25 -6.64 -6.89
C THR A 48 -9.47 -7.28 -8.26
N VAL A 49 -10.72 -7.64 -8.58
CA VAL A 49 -11.09 -8.21 -9.89
C VAL A 49 -10.76 -7.22 -11.01
N PHE A 50 -11.07 -5.94 -10.83
CA PHE A 50 -10.72 -4.90 -11.79
C PHE A 50 -9.21 -4.86 -12.09
N ILE A 51 -8.36 -4.87 -11.06
CA ILE A 51 -6.90 -4.88 -11.22
C ILE A 51 -6.43 -6.15 -11.94
N ILE A 52 -6.91 -7.33 -11.52
CA ILE A 52 -6.56 -8.61 -12.12
C ILE A 52 -6.93 -8.64 -13.61
N LEU A 53 -8.14 -8.21 -13.98
CA LEU A 53 -8.58 -8.15 -15.38
C LEU A 53 -7.67 -7.23 -16.21
N LYS A 54 -7.21 -6.10 -15.66
CA LYS A 54 -6.26 -5.20 -16.36
C LYS A 54 -4.88 -5.85 -16.51
N ILE A 55 -4.41 -6.58 -15.49
CA ILE A 55 -3.16 -7.33 -15.53
C ILE A 55 -3.22 -8.41 -16.61
N LEU A 56 -4.29 -9.23 -16.62
CA LEU A 56 -4.50 -10.28 -17.61
C LEU A 56 -4.59 -9.73 -19.03
N LYS A 57 -5.31 -8.61 -19.22
CA LYS A 57 -5.35 -7.93 -20.51
C LYS A 57 -3.94 -7.50 -20.95
N ARG A 58 -3.15 -6.89 -20.08
CA ARG A 58 -1.75 -6.50 -20.40
C ARG A 58 -0.89 -7.72 -20.74
N TYR A 59 -1.01 -8.79 -19.98
CA TYR A 59 -0.32 -10.05 -20.26
C TYR A 59 -0.66 -10.60 -21.65
N SER A 60 -1.95 -10.64 -22.01
CA SER A 60 -2.40 -11.12 -23.32
C SER A 60 -1.89 -10.26 -24.49
N VAL A 61 -1.81 -8.94 -24.30
CA VAL A 61 -1.27 -8.02 -25.31
C VAL A 61 0.24 -8.22 -25.45
N LEU A 62 0.95 -8.37 -24.33
CA LEU A 62 2.38 -8.58 -24.32
C LEU A 62 2.76 -9.91 -25.00
N GLN A 63 2.02 -10.98 -24.73
CA GLN A 63 2.22 -12.28 -25.38
C GLN A 63 2.03 -12.25 -26.90
N LYS A 64 1.17 -11.35 -27.40
CA LYS A 64 0.92 -11.19 -28.85
C LYS A 64 1.92 -10.24 -29.52
N SER A 65 2.69 -9.48 -28.75
CA SER A 65 3.62 -8.49 -29.29
C SER A 65 4.93 -9.16 -29.72
N THR A 66 5.25 -9.10 -31.02
CA THR A 66 6.50 -9.63 -31.56
C THR A 66 7.73 -8.82 -31.12
N THR A 67 7.55 -7.55 -30.75
CA THR A 67 8.64 -6.61 -30.47
C THR A 67 9.00 -6.48 -28.99
N ALA A 68 8.12 -6.93 -28.09
CA ALA A 68 8.33 -6.77 -26.65
C ALA A 68 8.76 -8.09 -26.01
N GLN A 69 9.91 -8.10 -25.35
CA GLN A 69 10.35 -9.29 -24.62
C GLN A 69 9.47 -9.52 -23.38
N PRO A 70 8.90 -10.73 -23.20
CA PRO A 70 8.13 -11.04 -22.02
C PRO A 70 9.04 -11.09 -20.78
N PRO A 71 8.55 -10.66 -19.60
CA PRO A 71 9.34 -10.75 -18.38
C PRO A 71 9.62 -12.23 -18.03
N PRO A 72 10.70 -12.51 -17.28
CA PRO A 72 10.98 -13.85 -16.81
C PRO A 72 9.81 -14.44 -16.03
N ARG A 73 9.34 -15.64 -16.41
CA ARG A 73 8.21 -16.33 -15.75
C ARG A 73 8.41 -16.50 -14.24
N LYS A 74 9.66 -16.65 -13.80
CA LYS A 74 10.04 -16.75 -12.38
C LYS A 74 9.63 -15.51 -11.59
N HIS A 75 9.82 -14.31 -12.14
CA HIS A 75 9.44 -13.06 -11.47
C HIS A 75 7.92 -12.91 -11.38
N VAL A 76 7.21 -13.23 -12.47
CA VAL A 76 5.74 -13.22 -12.50
C VAL A 76 5.17 -14.17 -11.44
N TRP A 77 5.70 -15.39 -11.36
CA TRP A 77 5.28 -16.38 -10.37
C TRP A 77 5.60 -15.93 -8.94
N LEU A 78 6.79 -15.38 -8.69
CA LEU A 78 7.19 -14.85 -7.39
C LEU A 78 6.20 -13.81 -6.86
N PHE A 79 5.90 -12.75 -7.62
CA PHE A 79 4.98 -11.70 -7.16
C PHE A 79 3.53 -12.18 -7.10
N THR A 80 3.15 -13.18 -7.90
CA THR A 80 1.82 -13.81 -7.78
C THR A 80 1.72 -14.62 -6.49
N ALA A 81 2.74 -15.42 -6.16
CA ALA A 81 2.79 -16.21 -4.93
C ALA A 81 2.82 -15.30 -3.69
N LEU A 82 3.60 -14.21 -3.73
CA LEU A 82 3.63 -13.21 -2.66
C LEU A 82 2.27 -12.50 -2.51
N ALA A 83 1.59 -12.14 -3.60
CA ALA A 83 0.25 -11.55 -3.54
C ALA A 83 -0.77 -12.51 -2.90
N VAL A 84 -0.80 -13.78 -3.32
CA VAL A 84 -1.72 -14.77 -2.77
C VAL A 84 -1.40 -15.06 -1.31
N GLY A 85 -0.12 -15.25 -0.98
CA GLY A 85 0.34 -15.51 0.38
C GLY A 85 0.04 -14.36 1.33
N SER A 86 0.25 -13.11 0.89
CA SER A 86 -0.03 -11.94 1.72
C SER A 86 -1.52 -11.73 1.92
N LEU A 87 -2.35 -11.91 0.88
CA LEU A 87 -3.80 -11.85 1.00
C LEU A 87 -4.34 -12.95 1.93
N ALA A 88 -3.93 -14.20 1.71
CA ALA A 88 -4.40 -15.33 2.50
C ALA A 88 -4.04 -15.18 3.98
N THR A 89 -2.80 -14.77 4.29
CA THR A 89 -2.34 -14.60 5.67
C THR A 89 -3.10 -13.47 6.37
N THR A 90 -3.13 -12.27 5.77
CA THR A 90 -3.78 -11.09 6.37
C THR A 90 -5.27 -11.32 6.56
N TRP A 91 -5.98 -11.86 5.56
CA TRP A 91 -7.42 -12.11 5.66
C TRP A 91 -7.78 -13.26 6.59
N SER A 92 -6.93 -14.29 6.73
CA SER A 92 -7.17 -15.33 7.72
C SER A 92 -7.24 -14.74 9.13
N PHE A 93 -6.31 -13.84 9.46
CA PHE A 93 -6.34 -13.12 10.75
C PHE A 93 -7.48 -12.10 10.83
N MET A 94 -7.82 -11.40 9.75
CA MET A 94 -8.98 -10.50 9.75
C MET A 94 -10.30 -11.23 10.00
N VAL A 95 -10.50 -12.42 9.42
CA VAL A 95 -11.68 -13.25 9.67
C VAL A 95 -11.70 -13.76 11.12
N GLN A 96 -10.54 -14.16 11.67
CA GLN A 96 -10.43 -14.50 13.09
C GLN A 96 -10.79 -13.31 13.99
N TYR A 97 -10.34 -12.10 13.64
CA TYR A 97 -10.71 -10.89 14.35
C TYR A 97 -12.23 -10.65 14.33
N PHE A 98 -12.89 -10.77 13.17
CA PHE A 98 -14.34 -10.64 13.08
C PHE A 98 -15.06 -11.65 13.97
N SER A 99 -14.59 -12.90 14.00
CA SER A 99 -15.12 -13.93 14.90
C SER A 99 -14.95 -13.56 16.38
N ILE A 100 -13.76 -13.13 16.79
CA ILE A 100 -13.46 -12.73 18.18
C ILE A 100 -14.26 -11.49 18.58
N SER A 101 -14.38 -10.51 17.69
CA SER A 101 -15.20 -9.31 17.91
C SER A 101 -16.66 -9.67 18.12
N TYR A 102 -17.23 -10.53 17.26
CA TYR A 102 -18.61 -11.00 17.39
C TYR A 102 -18.82 -11.77 18.69
N GLN A 103 -17.95 -12.73 19.01
CA GLN A 103 -18.04 -13.52 20.26
C GLN A 103 -17.94 -12.64 21.49
N THR A 104 -17.01 -11.66 21.49
CA THR A 104 -16.86 -10.73 22.60
C THR A 104 -18.13 -9.89 22.76
N TRP A 105 -18.63 -9.31 21.67
CA TRP A 105 -19.87 -8.54 21.68
C TRP A 105 -21.06 -9.37 22.15
N LEU A 106 -21.20 -10.61 21.65
CA LEU A 106 -22.28 -11.52 22.03
C LEU A 106 -22.21 -11.88 23.51
N MET A 107 -21.03 -12.19 24.04
CA MET A 107 -20.81 -12.48 25.45
C MET A 107 -21.22 -11.30 26.34
N TRP A 108 -20.95 -10.06 25.92
CA TRP A 108 -21.41 -8.87 26.66
C TRP A 108 -22.92 -8.67 26.56
N ARG A 109 -23.51 -8.94 25.39
CA ARG A 109 -24.93 -8.74 25.12
C ARG A 109 -25.83 -9.87 25.65
N SER A 110 -25.34 -11.10 25.77
CA SER A 110 -26.10 -12.23 26.32
C SER A 110 -26.50 -12.04 27.79
N TYR A 111 -25.80 -11.17 28.53
CA TYR A 111 -26.21 -10.73 29.87
C TYR A 111 -27.50 -9.89 29.87
N LEU A 112 -27.91 -9.36 28.71
CA LEU A 112 -29.09 -8.51 28.51
C LEU A 112 -30.17 -9.22 27.67
N GLU A 113 -30.30 -10.55 27.83
CA GLU A 113 -31.40 -11.37 27.29
C GLU A 113 -31.42 -11.59 25.76
N LEU A 114 -30.27 -11.57 25.07
CA LEU A 114 -30.23 -12.04 23.67
C LEU A 114 -30.26 -13.57 23.59
N ASP A 115 -31.09 -14.10 22.69
CA ASP A 115 -31.17 -15.54 22.39
C ASP A 115 -29.84 -16.04 21.78
N PRO A 116 -29.08 -16.91 22.47
CA PRO A 116 -27.80 -17.42 21.96
C PRO A 116 -27.92 -18.20 20.65
N HIS A 117 -29.11 -18.72 20.32
CA HIS A 117 -29.33 -19.51 19.12
C HIS A 117 -29.53 -18.67 17.86
N HIS A 118 -29.79 -17.36 18.01
CA HIS A 118 -29.94 -16.44 16.89
C HIS A 118 -28.65 -15.67 16.58
N ARG A 119 -28.38 -15.51 15.28
CA ARG A 119 -27.20 -14.79 14.78
C ARG A 119 -27.53 -13.30 14.64
N HIS A 120 -27.12 -12.48 15.61
CA HIS A 120 -27.44 -11.05 15.68
C HIS A 120 -26.41 -10.16 14.97
N TRP A 121 -26.13 -10.42 13.69
CA TRP A 121 -25.03 -9.75 12.96
C TRP A 121 -25.33 -8.26 12.72
N GLY A 122 -26.58 -7.91 12.48
CA GLY A 122 -27.00 -6.52 12.25
C GLY A 122 -26.78 -5.65 13.49
N LEU A 123 -27.11 -6.18 14.67
CA LEU A 123 -26.88 -5.50 15.94
C LEU A 123 -25.40 -5.42 16.27
N TRP A 124 -24.64 -6.51 16.08
CA TRP A 124 -23.18 -6.52 16.22
C TRP A 124 -22.52 -5.42 15.37
N LEU A 125 -22.81 -5.36 14.07
CA LEU A 125 -22.24 -4.38 13.14
C LEU A 125 -22.67 -2.93 13.43
N ARG A 126 -23.87 -2.73 13.99
CA ARG A 126 -24.35 -1.41 14.41
C ARG A 126 -23.60 -0.90 15.64
N GLU A 127 -23.27 -1.81 16.54
CA GLU A 127 -22.83 -1.51 17.89
C GLU A 127 -21.32 -1.53 18.09
N THR A 128 -20.62 -2.26 17.22
CA THR A 128 -19.17 -2.35 17.19
C THR A 128 -18.65 -1.44 16.08
N SER A 129 -17.68 -0.61 16.42
CA SER A 129 -16.99 0.20 15.42
C SER A 129 -15.76 -0.57 14.97
N LEU A 130 -15.94 -1.64 14.19
CA LEU A 130 -14.89 -2.63 13.87
C LEU A 130 -13.55 -1.99 13.50
N PHE A 131 -13.54 -1.02 12.59
CA PHE A 131 -12.31 -0.34 12.18
C PHE A 131 -11.68 0.48 13.31
N LYS A 132 -12.49 1.24 14.05
CA LYS A 132 -12.01 2.05 15.17
C LYS A 132 -11.41 1.15 16.26
N GLU A 133 -12.12 0.11 16.65
CA GLU A 133 -11.69 -0.83 17.69
C GLU A 133 -10.45 -1.64 17.27
N ALA A 134 -10.38 -2.05 16.00
CA ALA A 134 -9.19 -2.69 15.43
C ALA A 134 -7.98 -1.77 15.55
N TRP A 135 -8.10 -0.52 15.11
CA TRP A 135 -7.00 0.44 15.16
C TRP A 135 -6.62 0.85 16.58
N GLU A 136 -7.58 1.05 17.49
CA GLU A 136 -7.28 1.26 18.91
C GLU A 136 -6.48 0.08 19.47
N THR A 137 -6.87 -1.16 19.15
CA THR A 137 -6.15 -2.36 19.60
C THR A 137 -4.73 -2.45 19.03
N LEU A 138 -4.53 -1.99 17.80
CA LEU A 138 -3.24 -2.00 17.10
C LEU A 138 -2.23 -1.02 17.71
N ILE A 139 -2.68 0.18 18.07
CA ILE A 139 -1.76 1.24 18.50
C ILE A 139 -1.55 1.25 20.01
N VAL A 140 -2.48 0.69 20.80
CA VAL A 140 -2.37 0.66 22.25
C VAL A 140 -1.29 -0.34 22.65
N GLY A 141 -0.18 0.19 23.16
CA GLY A 141 0.98 -0.57 23.61
C GLY A 141 2.17 -0.40 22.66
N THR A 142 3.34 -0.09 23.22
CA THR A 142 4.57 0.19 22.47
C THR A 142 4.95 -0.94 21.51
N ALA A 143 4.88 -2.19 21.96
CA ALA A 143 5.19 -3.37 21.16
C ALA A 143 4.22 -3.58 19.98
N ARG A 144 2.92 -3.29 20.15
CA ARG A 144 1.94 -3.38 19.05
C ARG A 144 2.13 -2.22 18.07
N TYR A 145 2.37 -1.02 18.60
CA TYR A 145 2.70 0.16 17.80
C TYR A 145 3.95 -0.03 16.94
N TRP A 146 4.96 -0.73 17.46
CA TRP A 146 6.16 -1.09 16.71
C TRP A 146 5.85 -1.85 15.42
N TRP A 147 4.88 -2.76 15.44
CA TRP A 147 4.42 -3.43 14.22
C TRP A 147 3.57 -2.52 13.36
N SER A 148 2.59 -1.82 13.94
CA SER A 148 1.60 -1.09 13.15
C SER A 148 2.14 0.16 12.45
N HIS A 149 3.04 0.93 13.07
CA HIS A 149 3.46 2.22 12.51
C HIS A 149 4.17 2.11 11.15
N GLN A 150 4.83 0.97 10.88
CA GLN A 150 5.56 0.74 9.63
C GLN A 150 4.64 0.79 8.41
N ILE A 151 3.36 0.44 8.58
CA ILE A 151 2.38 0.40 7.49
C ILE A 151 2.14 1.77 6.87
N PHE A 152 2.22 2.85 7.66
CA PHE A 152 2.10 4.23 7.16
C PHE A 152 3.20 4.56 6.15
N PHE A 153 4.43 4.13 6.43
CA PHE A 153 5.58 4.36 5.55
C PHE A 153 5.57 3.46 4.31
N PHE A 154 5.07 2.22 4.43
CA PHE A 154 4.83 1.39 3.26
C PHE A 154 3.73 1.96 2.35
N ALA A 155 2.68 2.55 2.93
CA ALA A 155 1.64 3.25 2.17
C ALA A 155 2.22 4.44 1.38
N LEU A 156 3.06 5.25 2.04
CA LEU A 156 3.80 6.34 1.40
C LEU A 156 4.72 5.83 0.29
N GLY A 157 5.48 4.77 0.56
CA GLY A 157 6.36 4.14 -0.42
C GLY A 157 5.58 3.66 -1.64
N LEU A 158 4.44 2.98 -1.44
CA LEU A 158 3.56 2.57 -2.52
C LEU A 158 3.03 3.79 -3.32
N GLY A 159 2.60 4.86 -2.64
CA GLY A 159 2.13 6.09 -3.29
C GLY A 159 3.18 6.76 -4.15
N LEU A 160 4.38 6.98 -3.62
CA LEU A 160 5.50 7.53 -4.37
C LEU A 160 5.87 6.64 -5.55
N TYR A 161 5.86 5.31 -5.37
CA TYR A 161 6.22 4.38 -6.43
C TYR A 161 5.17 4.31 -7.55
N LEU A 162 3.88 4.37 -7.20
CA LEU A 162 2.77 4.48 -8.15
C LEU A 162 2.90 5.72 -9.03
N GLU A 163 3.23 6.86 -8.43
CA GLU A 163 3.42 8.11 -9.16
C GLU A 163 4.68 8.09 -10.03
N GLN A 164 5.82 7.72 -9.46
CA GLN A 164 7.10 7.78 -10.16
C GLN A 164 7.21 6.73 -11.28
N LYS A 165 6.78 5.48 -11.04
CA LYS A 165 6.94 4.37 -12.00
C LYS A 165 5.65 4.02 -12.71
N GLY A 166 4.50 4.12 -12.04
CA GLY A 166 3.22 3.74 -12.62
C GLY A 166 2.80 4.66 -13.76
N ILE A 167 2.81 5.97 -13.51
CA ILE A 167 2.41 6.98 -14.51
C ILE A 167 3.35 6.94 -15.73
N ARG A 168 4.66 6.82 -15.52
CA ARG A 168 5.65 6.75 -16.60
C ARG A 168 5.50 5.51 -17.50
N ARG A 169 4.96 4.41 -16.97
CA ARG A 169 4.62 3.20 -17.74
C ARG A 169 3.19 3.21 -18.28
N GLY A 170 2.51 4.36 -18.24
CA GLY A 170 1.15 4.53 -18.76
C GLY A 170 0.09 3.76 -17.97
N ILE A 171 0.31 3.50 -16.68
CA ILE A 171 -0.68 2.88 -15.80
C ILE A 171 -1.64 3.97 -15.31
N LYS A 172 -2.83 4.06 -15.94
CA LYS A 172 -3.84 5.10 -15.65
C LYS A 172 -4.69 4.85 -14.40
N TYR A 173 -4.59 3.67 -13.79
CA TYR A 173 -5.43 3.23 -12.66
C TYR A 173 -4.63 3.07 -11.36
N THR A 174 -3.65 3.96 -11.12
CA THR A 174 -2.87 3.97 -9.87
C THR A 174 -3.73 4.12 -8.62
N TRP A 175 -4.86 4.84 -8.73
CA TRP A 175 -5.86 4.97 -7.67
C TRP A 175 -6.38 3.63 -7.17
N ALA A 176 -6.54 2.64 -8.06
CA ALA A 176 -7.07 1.34 -7.68
C ALA A 176 -6.09 0.58 -6.78
N PHE A 177 -4.78 0.66 -7.05
CA PHE A 177 -3.76 0.05 -6.20
C PHE A 177 -3.67 0.74 -4.85
N MET A 178 -3.69 2.07 -4.82
CA MET A 178 -3.66 2.80 -3.55
C MET A 178 -4.91 2.51 -2.71
N LEU A 179 -6.09 2.55 -3.31
CA LEU A 179 -7.35 2.22 -2.64
C LEU A 179 -7.32 0.78 -2.12
N LEU A 180 -6.89 -0.18 -2.94
CA LEU A 180 -6.75 -1.57 -2.54
C LEU A 180 -5.77 -1.74 -1.36
N GLY A 181 -4.66 -1.01 -1.36
CA GLY A 181 -3.69 -1.02 -0.27
C GLY A 181 -4.31 -0.55 1.05
N GLN A 182 -5.18 0.46 1.00
CA GLN A 182 -5.84 1.00 2.18
C GLN A 182 -7.00 0.15 2.71
N ILE A 183 -7.75 -0.53 1.83
CA ILE A 183 -8.95 -1.28 2.23
C ILE A 183 -8.71 -2.78 2.38
N VAL A 184 -7.64 -3.35 1.82
CA VAL A 184 -7.34 -4.80 1.90
C VAL A 184 -6.05 -5.06 2.65
N ALA A 185 -4.91 -4.76 2.01
CA ALA A 185 -3.56 -4.96 2.55
C ALA A 185 -2.56 -4.26 1.62
N ILE A 186 -1.57 -3.57 2.18
CA ILE A 186 -0.59 -2.81 1.40
C ILE A 186 0.33 -3.74 0.64
N SER A 187 0.78 -4.83 1.25
CA SER A 187 1.63 -5.82 0.58
C SER A 187 0.93 -6.46 -0.62
N PHE A 188 -0.37 -6.77 -0.50
CA PHE A 188 -1.14 -7.35 -1.59
C PHE A 188 -1.22 -6.39 -2.78
N ALA A 189 -1.58 -5.12 -2.52
CA ALA A 189 -1.61 -4.09 -3.54
C ALA A 189 -0.23 -3.83 -4.17
N THR A 190 0.83 -3.83 -3.37
CA THR A 190 2.21 -3.66 -3.83
C THR A 190 2.64 -4.79 -4.75
N ASN A 191 2.36 -6.05 -4.41
CA ASN A 191 2.67 -7.20 -5.26
C ASN A 191 1.91 -7.17 -6.59
N LEU A 192 0.62 -6.82 -6.58
CA LEU A 192 -0.15 -6.63 -7.82
C LEU A 192 0.39 -5.46 -8.65
N PHE A 193 0.86 -4.40 -8.01
CA PHE A 193 1.48 -3.28 -8.70
C PHE A 193 2.81 -3.67 -9.35
N PHE A 194 3.68 -4.39 -8.64
CA PHE A 194 4.94 -4.90 -9.19
C PHE A 194 4.71 -5.87 -10.35
N LEU A 195 3.71 -6.75 -10.22
CA LEU A 195 3.27 -7.60 -11.32
C LEU A 195 2.81 -6.78 -12.53
N THR A 196 2.05 -5.71 -12.29
CA THR A 196 1.62 -4.78 -13.36
C THR A 196 2.80 -4.07 -14.00
N LEU A 197 3.82 -3.67 -13.23
CA LEU A 197 5.03 -3.06 -13.74
C LEU A 197 5.81 -4.04 -14.62
N LEU A 198 6.02 -5.29 -14.19
CA LEU A 198 6.70 -6.32 -14.98
C LEU A 198 6.01 -6.58 -16.32
N LEU A 199 4.68 -6.47 -16.35
CA LEU A 199 3.86 -6.70 -17.53
C LEU A 199 3.58 -5.43 -18.35
N SER A 200 4.13 -4.30 -17.94
CA SER A 200 4.01 -3.04 -18.69
C SER A 200 5.31 -2.78 -19.46
N PRO A 201 5.22 -2.31 -20.71
CA PRO A 201 6.40 -2.00 -21.51
C PRO A 201 7.28 -0.93 -20.80
N PRO A 202 8.59 -0.89 -21.13
CA PRO A 202 9.48 0.16 -20.65
C PRO A 202 8.90 1.54 -20.95
N ALA A 203 9.18 2.51 -20.08
CA ALA A 203 8.76 3.88 -20.32
C ALA A 203 9.42 4.41 -21.61
N PRO A 204 8.67 5.09 -22.50
CA PRO A 204 9.25 5.70 -23.68
C PRO A 204 10.27 6.77 -23.29
N PRO A 205 11.28 7.05 -24.13
CA PRO A 205 12.26 8.09 -23.86
C PRO A 205 11.56 9.46 -23.69
N PRO A 206 12.09 10.33 -22.81
CA PRO A 206 11.48 11.63 -22.56
C PRO A 206 11.46 12.44 -23.87
N PRO A 207 10.34 13.11 -24.20
CA PRO A 207 10.30 13.99 -25.36
C PRO A 207 11.26 15.16 -25.18
N SER A 208 12.00 15.50 -26.23
CA SER A 208 12.90 16.66 -26.25
C SER A 208 12.11 17.95 -26.06
N SER A 209 12.26 18.58 -24.89
CA SER A 209 12.13 20.01 -24.62
C SER A 209 11.13 20.80 -25.50
N GLY A 210 9.84 20.61 -25.24
CA GLY A 210 8.77 21.45 -25.78
C GLY A 210 8.34 22.55 -24.80
N VAL A 211 8.29 23.78 -25.31
CA VAL A 211 7.79 25.05 -24.72
C VAL A 211 7.16 24.95 -23.32
N TYR A 212 7.86 25.55 -22.35
CA TYR A 212 7.40 25.74 -20.97
C TYR A 212 6.13 26.60 -20.93
N ARG A 213 4.95 25.98 -20.86
CA ARG A 213 3.73 26.70 -20.46
C ARG A 213 3.66 26.76 -18.93
N ARG A 214 3.47 27.98 -18.43
CA ARG A 214 3.24 28.34 -17.03
C ARG A 214 2.13 27.46 -16.45
N LYS A 215 2.44 26.63 -15.45
CA LYS A 215 1.53 25.61 -14.93
C LYS A 215 1.44 25.61 -13.40
N TRP A 216 0.25 25.19 -12.98
CA TRP A 216 -0.29 24.91 -11.65
C TRP A 216 0.64 24.10 -10.72
N LEU A 217 0.34 24.09 -9.41
CA LEU A 217 1.07 23.38 -8.35
C LEU A 217 1.43 21.96 -8.82
N GLY A 218 2.73 21.64 -8.87
CA GLY A 218 3.21 20.38 -9.41
C GLY A 218 2.69 19.17 -8.60
N PRO A 219 2.48 18.00 -9.23
CA PRO A 219 2.08 16.76 -8.54
C PRO A 219 2.96 16.43 -7.33
N TRP A 220 4.23 16.82 -7.42
CA TRP A 220 5.21 16.68 -6.34
C TRP A 220 4.75 17.38 -5.05
N LEU A 221 4.11 18.55 -5.11
CA LEU A 221 3.65 19.23 -3.89
C LEU A 221 2.51 18.47 -3.21
N LEU A 222 1.59 17.90 -3.99
CA LEU A 222 0.53 17.04 -3.44
C LEU A 222 1.12 15.80 -2.76
N ASN A 223 2.17 15.21 -3.33
CA ASN A 223 2.91 14.13 -2.66
C ASN A 223 3.64 14.61 -1.40
N LEU A 224 4.23 15.79 -1.40
CA LEU A 224 4.85 16.36 -0.19
C LEU A 224 3.82 16.53 0.92
N VAL A 225 2.64 17.09 0.60
CA VAL A 225 1.53 17.22 1.53
C VAL A 225 1.08 15.85 2.02
N ALA A 226 0.98 14.83 1.15
CA ALA A 226 0.64 13.48 1.56
C ALA A 226 1.66 12.86 2.51
N ILE A 227 2.96 13.11 2.29
CA ILE A 227 4.02 12.68 3.21
C ILE A 227 3.87 13.34 4.58
N LEU A 228 3.67 14.65 4.65
CA LEU A 228 3.46 15.36 5.91
C LEU A 228 2.18 14.89 6.61
N ALA A 229 1.08 14.79 5.87
CA ALA A 229 -0.23 14.35 6.36
C ALA A 229 -0.29 12.86 6.73
N THR A 230 0.75 12.08 6.42
CA THR A 230 0.88 10.69 6.87
C THR A 230 1.89 10.57 8.02
N THR A 231 3.02 11.26 7.91
CA THR A 231 4.10 11.22 8.92
C THR A 231 3.67 11.88 10.21
N TYR A 232 2.96 13.02 10.15
CA TYR A 232 2.50 13.73 11.35
C TYR A 232 1.50 12.89 12.17
N PRO A 233 0.44 12.30 11.57
CA PRO A 233 -0.39 11.33 12.29
C PRO A 233 0.35 10.14 12.87
N ALA A 234 1.32 9.56 12.14
CA ALA A 234 2.15 8.49 12.67
C ALA A 234 2.98 8.96 13.89
N LEU A 235 3.43 10.23 13.92
CA LEU A 235 4.09 10.77 15.10
C LEU A 235 3.12 10.95 16.28
N LEU A 236 1.91 11.44 16.03
CA LEU A 236 0.90 11.64 17.07
C LEU A 236 0.42 10.32 17.67
N LEU A 237 0.18 9.30 16.84
CA LEU A 237 -0.28 7.98 17.30
C LEU A 237 0.79 7.20 18.08
N ALA A 238 2.05 7.64 18.05
CA ALA A 238 3.10 7.09 18.90
C ALA A 238 2.98 7.54 20.37
N ASP A 239 2.20 8.59 20.64
CA ASP A 239 1.98 9.13 21.97
C ASP A 239 0.71 8.54 22.60
N GLU A 240 0.84 8.06 23.84
CA GLU A 240 -0.23 7.44 24.62
C GLU A 240 -1.45 8.37 24.78
N HIS A 241 -1.23 9.69 24.76
CA HIS A 241 -2.29 10.69 24.83
C HIS A 241 -3.35 10.53 23.74
N TYR A 242 -2.96 10.09 22.54
CA TYR A 242 -3.86 9.97 21.40
C TYR A 242 -4.60 8.63 21.32
N TRP A 243 -4.16 7.61 22.07
CA TRP A 243 -4.70 6.26 21.96
C TRP A 243 -6.17 6.14 22.35
N HIS A 244 -6.59 6.94 23.34
CA HIS A 244 -7.96 6.91 23.87
C HIS A 244 -8.69 8.24 23.69
N HIS A 245 -8.13 9.15 22.87
CA HIS A 245 -8.72 10.46 22.69
C HIS A 245 -10.05 10.34 21.94
N PRO A 246 -11.20 10.74 22.53
CA PRO A 246 -12.52 10.41 21.98
C PRO A 246 -12.80 11.02 20.61
N THR A 247 -12.30 12.23 20.35
CA THR A 247 -12.55 13.00 19.12
C THR A 247 -11.39 13.08 18.14
N ALA A 248 -10.13 13.13 18.62
CA ALA A 248 -8.95 13.30 17.77
C ALA A 248 -8.46 12.00 17.12
N PHE A 249 -8.72 10.83 17.72
CA PHE A 249 -8.18 9.57 17.24
C PHE A 249 -8.58 9.26 15.78
N MET A 250 -9.88 9.33 15.46
CA MET A 250 -10.38 8.99 14.12
C MET A 250 -9.92 9.97 13.03
N PRO A 251 -9.97 11.30 13.20
CA PRO A 251 -9.43 12.25 12.23
C PRO A 251 -7.93 12.06 11.98
N VAL A 252 -7.13 11.82 13.03
CA VAL A 252 -5.69 11.55 12.91
C VAL A 252 -5.47 10.29 12.09
N LEU A 253 -6.22 9.22 12.36
CA LEU A 253 -6.14 7.97 11.62
C LEU A 253 -6.61 8.09 10.16
N LEU A 254 -7.63 8.91 9.87
CA LEU A 254 -8.20 9.08 8.54
C LEU A 254 -7.35 9.98 7.62
N ALA A 255 -6.58 10.90 8.19
CA ALA A 255 -5.77 11.86 7.42
C ALA A 255 -4.82 11.20 6.39
N PRO A 256 -4.03 10.17 6.74
CA PRO A 256 -3.20 9.43 5.78
C PRO A 256 -4.01 8.83 4.63
N HIS A 257 -5.18 8.24 4.93
CA HIS A 257 -6.03 7.60 3.92
C HIS A 257 -6.49 8.60 2.86
N VAL A 258 -7.01 9.74 3.30
CA VAL A 258 -7.46 10.81 2.41
C VAL A 258 -6.28 11.37 1.62
N ALA A 259 -5.19 11.75 2.30
CA ALA A 259 -4.07 12.42 1.66
C ALA A 259 -3.41 11.56 0.58
N LEU A 260 -3.23 10.26 0.82
CA LEU A 260 -2.68 9.32 -0.15
C LEU A 260 -3.58 9.05 -1.36
N LEU A 261 -4.90 9.27 -1.24
CA LEU A 261 -5.86 9.08 -2.33
C LEU A 261 -6.04 10.31 -3.21
N VAL A 262 -5.81 11.52 -2.68
CA VAL A 262 -6.06 12.79 -3.40
C VAL A 262 -5.38 12.80 -4.77
N LEU A 263 -4.08 12.53 -4.85
CA LEU A 263 -3.35 12.61 -6.11
C LEU A 263 -3.73 11.49 -7.10
N PRO A 264 -3.76 10.20 -6.72
CA PRO A 264 -4.21 9.15 -7.63
C PRO A 264 -5.63 9.37 -8.18
N PHE A 265 -6.56 9.84 -7.36
CA PHE A 265 -7.92 10.19 -7.81
C PHE A 265 -7.93 11.43 -8.70
N ALA A 266 -7.16 12.47 -8.37
CA ALA A 266 -7.02 13.64 -9.22
C ALA A 266 -6.51 13.25 -10.61
N ARG A 267 -5.55 12.32 -10.73
CA ARG A 267 -5.08 11.80 -12.03
C ARG A 267 -6.11 10.95 -12.79
N ALA A 268 -7.03 10.32 -12.08
CA ALA A 268 -8.12 9.55 -12.70
C ALA A 268 -9.19 10.44 -13.33
N ILE A 269 -9.44 11.62 -12.73
CA ILE A 269 -10.54 12.52 -13.11
C ILE A 269 -10.04 13.66 -14.01
N LEU A 270 -8.87 14.23 -13.70
CA LEU A 270 -8.34 15.41 -14.39
C LEU A 270 -7.53 15.02 -15.63
N PRO A 271 -7.71 15.73 -16.76
CA PRO A 271 -6.88 15.56 -17.95
C PRO A 271 -5.37 15.74 -17.69
N ALA A 272 -4.53 14.94 -18.36
CA ALA A 272 -3.08 14.97 -18.19
C ALA A 272 -2.43 16.36 -18.37
N LYS A 273 -3.06 17.26 -19.14
CA LYS A 273 -2.60 18.64 -19.36
C LYS A 273 -2.44 19.46 -18.07
N TYR A 274 -3.19 19.12 -17.01
CA TYR A 274 -3.14 19.81 -15.71
C TYR A 274 -1.92 19.41 -14.89
N PHE A 275 -1.32 18.26 -15.16
CA PHE A 275 -0.11 17.82 -14.48
C PHE A 275 1.12 18.30 -15.25
N ASN A 276 2.08 18.87 -14.53
CA ASN A 276 3.35 19.32 -15.11
C ASN A 276 4.39 18.21 -15.00
N ASP A 277 4.33 17.24 -15.92
CA ASP A 277 5.25 16.10 -15.99
C ASP A 277 6.36 16.33 -17.06
N ASN A 278 6.58 17.58 -17.49
CA ASN A 278 7.44 17.89 -18.65
C ASN A 278 8.94 17.84 -18.36
N ASP A 279 9.35 18.09 -17.12
CA ASP A 279 10.76 18.05 -16.70
C ASP A 279 11.00 16.77 -15.90
N VAL A 280 11.39 15.70 -16.61
CA VAL A 280 11.62 14.37 -16.02
C VAL A 280 12.81 14.40 -15.06
N ASP A 281 13.86 15.16 -15.38
CA ASP A 281 15.08 15.23 -14.58
C ASP A 281 14.84 15.96 -13.25
N PHE A 282 14.16 17.12 -13.30
CA PHE A 282 13.73 17.81 -12.08
C PHE A 282 12.80 16.93 -11.25
N THR A 283 11.82 16.30 -11.89
CA THR A 283 10.89 15.41 -11.21
C THR A 283 11.64 14.27 -10.52
N ASP A 284 12.58 13.61 -11.19
CA ASP A 284 13.37 12.55 -10.57
C ASP A 284 14.20 13.03 -9.38
N LYS A 285 14.84 14.20 -9.48
CA LYS A 285 15.55 14.79 -8.34
C LYS A 285 14.62 15.04 -7.15
N VAL A 286 13.45 15.63 -7.39
CA VAL A 286 12.46 15.91 -6.32
C VAL A 286 11.95 14.63 -5.68
N TYR A 287 11.60 13.61 -6.47
CA TYR A 287 11.16 12.33 -5.93
C TYR A 287 12.28 11.61 -5.17
N ASN A 288 13.55 11.74 -5.58
CA ASN A 288 14.68 11.22 -4.80
C ASN A 288 14.78 11.88 -3.42
N TYR A 289 14.58 13.21 -3.32
CA TYR A 289 14.50 13.89 -2.02
C TYR A 289 13.29 13.43 -1.21
N MET A 290 12.13 13.21 -1.83
CA MET A 290 10.95 12.67 -1.14
C MET A 290 11.19 11.25 -0.61
N TRP A 291 11.86 10.39 -1.38
CA TRP A 291 12.27 9.07 -0.92
C TRP A 291 13.22 9.17 0.26
N ALA A 292 14.22 10.04 0.20
CA ALA A 292 15.13 10.28 1.33
C ALA A 292 14.37 10.77 2.56
N LEU A 293 13.38 11.65 2.39
CA LEU A 293 12.54 12.16 3.48
C LEU A 293 11.66 11.04 4.08
N VAL A 294 10.99 10.22 3.25
CA VAL A 294 10.18 9.10 3.72
C VAL A 294 11.04 8.07 4.45
N LEU A 295 12.17 7.67 3.88
CA LEU A 295 13.08 6.70 4.49
C LEU A 295 13.73 7.23 5.76
N GLY A 296 14.11 8.51 5.79
CA GLY A 296 14.65 9.17 6.98
C GLY A 296 13.64 9.22 8.12
N ASN A 297 12.40 9.63 7.85
CA ASN A 297 11.33 9.62 8.85
C ASN A 297 10.95 8.21 9.30
N ALA A 298 10.89 7.24 8.37
CA ALA A 298 10.64 5.84 8.68
C ALA A 298 11.74 5.27 9.59
N GLY A 299 13.01 5.53 9.27
CA GLY A 299 14.15 5.11 10.07
C GLY A 299 14.14 5.72 11.48
N LEU A 300 13.89 7.03 11.57
CA LEU A 300 13.78 7.72 12.86
C LEU A 300 12.62 7.16 13.70
N MET A 301 11.46 6.93 13.10
CA MET A 301 10.30 6.33 13.77
C MET A 301 10.56 4.90 14.21
N LEU A 302 11.16 4.09 13.34
CA LEU A 302 11.52 2.72 13.68
C LEU A 302 12.51 2.68 14.84
N LEU A 303 13.54 3.53 14.83
CA LEU A 303 14.50 3.64 15.93
C LEU A 303 13.81 4.03 17.25
N ARG A 304 12.97 5.08 17.23
CA ARG A 304 12.23 5.53 18.42
C ARG A 304 11.31 4.43 18.94
N ALA A 305 10.48 3.84 18.07
CA ALA A 305 9.55 2.77 18.45
C ALA A 305 10.30 1.54 18.96
N THR A 306 11.45 1.20 18.37
CA THR A 306 12.29 0.08 18.82
C THR A 306 12.85 0.36 20.22
N ALA A 307 13.40 1.55 20.45
CA ALA A 307 13.92 1.93 21.76
C ALA A 307 12.83 1.87 22.85
N SER A 308 11.67 2.47 22.58
CA SER A 308 10.52 2.45 23.52
C SER A 308 10.00 1.03 23.79
N SER A 309 9.85 0.21 22.75
CA SER A 309 9.30 -1.15 22.89
C SER A 309 10.28 -2.11 23.57
N TYR A 310 11.58 -1.97 23.25
CA TYR A 310 12.64 -2.75 23.87
C TYR A 310 12.80 -2.40 25.34
N ALA A 311 12.75 -1.11 25.71
CA ALA A 311 12.80 -0.68 27.10
C ALA A 311 11.60 -1.20 27.92
N TYR A 312 10.41 -1.28 27.31
CA TYR A 312 9.19 -1.72 28.00
C TYR A 312 9.08 -3.26 28.13
N SER A 313 9.38 -4.00 27.06
CA SER A 313 9.05 -5.45 26.99
C SER A 313 10.16 -6.34 26.40
N GLY A 314 11.30 -5.74 26.05
CA GLY A 314 12.40 -6.41 25.37
C GLY A 314 12.02 -6.93 23.97
N PHE A 315 12.95 -7.66 23.34
CA PHE A 315 12.71 -8.25 22.02
C PHE A 315 11.63 -9.34 22.04
N ARG A 316 11.53 -10.07 23.16
CA ARG A 316 10.50 -11.10 23.34
C ARG A 316 9.09 -10.50 23.33
N GLY A 317 8.87 -9.37 24.00
CA GLY A 317 7.57 -8.70 23.99
C GLY A 317 7.17 -8.20 22.60
N ILE A 318 8.11 -7.65 21.82
CA ILE A 318 7.86 -7.27 20.42
C ILE A 318 7.42 -8.48 19.59
N ARG A 319 8.11 -9.62 19.74
CA ARG A 319 7.76 -10.86 19.03
C ARG A 319 6.40 -11.40 19.46
N ASP A 320 6.15 -11.46 20.76
CA ASP A 320 4.93 -12.05 21.31
C ASP A 320 3.70 -11.18 20.97
N ALA A 321 3.86 -9.85 20.88
CA ALA A 321 2.81 -8.93 20.44
C ALA A 321 2.28 -9.25 19.02
N LEU A 322 3.11 -9.81 18.14
CA LEU A 322 2.70 -10.16 16.77
C LEU A 322 1.56 -11.18 16.73
N LEU A 323 1.53 -12.12 17.69
CA LEU A 323 0.56 -13.22 17.75
C LEU A 323 -0.44 -13.08 18.91
N GLU A 324 -0.32 -12.01 19.70
CA GLU A 324 -1.17 -11.77 20.87
C GLU A 324 -2.64 -11.54 20.48
N HIS A 325 -2.86 -10.81 19.38
CA HIS A 325 -4.20 -10.46 18.93
C HIS A 325 -4.29 -10.54 17.40
N PRO A 326 -5.36 -11.13 16.82
CA PRO A 326 -5.49 -11.32 15.36
C PRO A 326 -5.38 -10.00 14.57
N VAL A 327 -5.84 -8.89 15.14
CA VAL A 327 -5.70 -7.58 14.48
C VAL A 327 -4.21 -7.18 14.35
N VAL A 328 -3.42 -7.40 15.41
CA VAL A 328 -1.98 -7.12 15.38
C VAL A 328 -1.30 -8.08 14.40
N SER A 329 -1.72 -9.34 14.38
CA SER A 329 -1.21 -10.32 13.42
C SER A 329 -1.50 -9.91 11.97
N THR A 330 -2.72 -9.48 11.61
CA THR A 330 -3.00 -9.08 10.22
C THR A 330 -2.11 -7.92 9.76
N VAL A 331 -1.91 -6.88 10.58
CA VAL A 331 -1.04 -5.74 10.19
C VAL A 331 0.44 -6.12 10.25
N GLY A 332 0.87 -6.85 11.28
CA GLY A 332 2.25 -7.28 11.42
C GLY A 332 2.71 -8.20 10.29
N PHE A 333 1.87 -9.16 9.87
CA PHE A 333 2.15 -9.97 8.69
C PHE A 333 2.10 -9.16 7.40
N ASP A 334 1.20 -8.18 7.26
CA ASP A 334 1.22 -7.26 6.11
C ASP A 334 2.57 -6.52 6.00
N VAL A 335 3.11 -6.06 7.13
CA VAL A 335 4.44 -5.42 7.24
C VAL A 335 5.56 -6.39 6.86
N ILE A 336 5.53 -7.63 7.35
CA ILE A 336 6.52 -8.67 6.97
C ILE A 336 6.49 -8.91 5.46
N PHE A 337 5.30 -9.07 4.88
CA PHE A 337 5.15 -9.24 3.43
C PHE A 337 5.59 -7.99 2.66
N CYS A 338 5.36 -6.78 3.17
CA CYS A 338 5.89 -5.56 2.56
C CYS A 338 7.42 -5.60 2.48
N TRP A 339 8.11 -5.91 3.58
CA TRP A 339 9.57 -6.05 3.59
C TRP A 339 10.07 -7.09 2.59
N ILE A 340 9.51 -8.31 2.62
CA ILE A 340 9.86 -9.39 1.68
C ILE A 340 9.64 -8.93 0.23
N THR A 341 8.49 -8.34 -0.06
CA THR A 341 8.09 -7.87 -1.39
C THR A 341 9.07 -6.83 -1.94
N TRP A 342 9.41 -5.83 -1.14
CA TRP A 342 10.36 -4.79 -1.53
C TRP A 342 11.78 -5.35 -1.73
N ILE A 343 12.26 -6.21 -0.84
CA ILE A 343 13.57 -6.87 -0.97
C ILE A 343 13.64 -7.69 -2.26
N CYS A 344 12.65 -8.55 -2.51
CA CYS A 344 12.54 -9.34 -3.73
C CYS A 344 12.53 -8.44 -4.97
N TRP A 345 11.77 -7.34 -4.93
CA TRP A 345 11.75 -6.37 -6.03
C TRP A 345 13.10 -5.76 -6.32
N TYR A 346 13.82 -5.27 -5.31
CA TYR A 346 15.17 -4.73 -5.50
C TYR A 346 16.14 -5.75 -6.10
N GLN A 347 16.09 -7.00 -5.66
CA GLN A 347 16.91 -8.10 -6.21
C GLN A 347 16.57 -8.41 -7.69
N THR A 348 15.30 -8.39 -8.06
CA THR A 348 14.89 -8.60 -9.46
C THR A 348 15.36 -7.48 -10.39
N GLN A 349 15.38 -6.24 -9.90
CA GLN A 349 15.87 -5.08 -10.66
C GLN A 349 17.40 -5.11 -10.84
N SER A 350 18.15 -5.47 -9.79
CA SER A 350 19.62 -5.50 -9.87
C SER A 350 20.13 -6.55 -10.86
N THR A 351 19.49 -7.72 -10.90
CA THR A 351 19.85 -8.79 -11.84
C THR A 351 19.62 -8.35 -13.29
N THR A 352 18.51 -7.66 -13.56
CA THR A 352 18.18 -7.16 -14.91
C THR A 352 19.23 -6.15 -15.40
N THR A 353 19.68 -5.23 -14.53
CA THR A 353 20.73 -4.26 -14.86
C THR A 353 22.05 -4.97 -15.19
N ASN A 354 22.44 -5.97 -14.39
CA ASN A 354 23.69 -6.69 -14.59
C ASN A 354 23.69 -7.51 -15.89
N THR A 355 22.57 -8.15 -16.25
CA THR A 355 22.44 -8.89 -17.52
C THR A 355 22.58 -7.96 -18.73
N ASN A 356 21.92 -6.79 -18.72
CA ASN A 356 21.99 -5.82 -19.81
C ASN A 356 23.42 -5.25 -20.00
N VAL A 357 24.14 -5.03 -18.90
CA VAL A 357 25.54 -4.59 -18.95
C VAL A 357 26.40 -5.69 -19.59
N LYS A 358 26.25 -6.94 -19.16
CA LYS A 358 27.02 -8.08 -19.70
C LYS A 358 26.76 -8.31 -21.20
N GLU A 359 25.52 -8.21 -21.66
CA GLU A 359 25.18 -8.34 -23.08
C GLU A 359 25.79 -7.23 -23.94
N ARG A 360 25.85 -5.98 -23.45
CA ARG A 360 26.54 -4.89 -24.16
C ARG A 360 28.04 -5.13 -24.28
N PHE A 361 28.69 -5.62 -23.23
CA PHE A 361 30.13 -5.89 -23.27
C PHE A 361 30.47 -7.06 -24.21
N VAL A 362 29.71 -8.16 -24.19
CA VAL A 362 29.94 -9.31 -25.09
C VAL A 362 29.67 -8.95 -26.56
N GLY A 363 28.73 -8.03 -26.84
CA GLY A 363 28.47 -7.54 -28.19
C GLY A 363 29.57 -6.61 -28.75
N THR A 364 30.45 -6.08 -27.90
CA THR A 364 31.50 -5.12 -28.31
C THR A 364 32.84 -5.81 -28.58
N ASP A 365 33.16 -6.91 -27.89
CA ASP A 365 34.41 -7.66 -28.08
C ASP A 365 34.39 -8.64 -29.28
N GLY A 366 33.22 -8.89 -29.88
CA GLY A 366 33.09 -9.79 -31.05
C GLY A 366 33.38 -9.16 -32.42
N GLY A 367 33.70 -7.86 -32.48
CA GLY A 367 33.82 -7.09 -33.73
C GLY A 367 35.23 -6.61 -34.10
N LEU A 368 36.26 -6.96 -33.33
CA LEU A 368 37.64 -6.49 -33.52
C LEU A 368 38.57 -7.62 -34.02
N VAL A 369 38.16 -8.31 -35.09
CA VAL A 369 39.07 -9.12 -35.90
C VAL A 369 38.77 -8.87 -37.37
N GLY A 370 39.65 -8.10 -38.03
CA GLY A 370 39.77 -8.04 -39.49
C GLY A 370 39.21 -6.78 -40.13
N ASP A 371 39.99 -5.70 -40.16
CA ASP A 371 40.54 -5.22 -41.44
C ASP A 371 41.53 -4.07 -41.21
N ALA A 372 42.81 -4.43 -41.31
CA ALA A 372 43.87 -3.49 -41.62
C ALA A 372 43.97 -3.36 -43.14
N SER A 373 44.35 -2.17 -43.60
CA SER A 373 44.68 -1.77 -44.97
C SER A 373 43.50 -1.42 -45.89
N ASN A 374 43.19 -0.12 -45.99
CA ASN A 374 43.67 0.68 -47.12
C ASN A 374 43.09 2.11 -47.14
N THR A 375 44.03 3.05 -47.22
CA THR A 375 44.00 4.27 -48.04
C THR A 375 43.03 5.40 -47.68
N ALA A 376 43.64 6.49 -47.22
CA ALA A 376 43.09 7.83 -47.24
C ALA A 376 42.95 8.38 -48.67
N VAL A 377 41.80 8.96 -49.01
CA VAL A 377 41.65 10.07 -49.98
C VAL A 377 40.43 10.90 -49.55
N GLY A 378 40.61 12.23 -49.43
CA GLY A 378 39.55 13.18 -49.11
C GLY A 378 38.81 13.73 -50.34
N ALA A 379 37.63 14.30 -50.11
CA ALA A 379 36.93 15.32 -50.93
C ALA A 379 35.59 15.62 -50.21
N SER A 380 35.40 16.77 -49.57
CA SER A 380 34.82 18.00 -50.13
C SER A 380 33.51 17.82 -50.92
N GLY A 381 32.41 18.38 -50.39
CA GLY A 381 31.42 19.12 -51.17
C GLY A 381 30.10 18.43 -51.56
N TYR A 382 29.02 19.25 -51.51
CA TYR A 382 27.67 19.10 -52.08
C TYR A 382 26.70 18.15 -51.34
N ASP A 383 25.64 18.64 -50.68
CA ASP A 383 24.42 19.36 -51.13
C ASP A 383 23.35 18.42 -51.71
N GLY A 384 22.07 18.73 -51.43
CA GLY A 384 20.90 18.13 -52.08
C GLY A 384 20.00 17.30 -51.19
N GLY A 385 19.01 17.95 -50.58
CA GLY A 385 17.91 17.27 -49.89
C GLY A 385 16.91 16.62 -50.85
N VAL A 386 16.18 15.60 -50.37
CA VAL A 386 14.86 15.24 -50.90
C VAL A 386 13.97 14.73 -49.75
N ARG A 387 12.98 15.55 -49.42
CA ARG A 387 11.74 15.16 -48.73
C ARG A 387 10.93 14.23 -49.64
N ARG A 388 10.46 13.09 -49.16
CA ARG A 388 9.28 12.41 -49.72
C ARG A 388 8.28 12.05 -48.64
N ARG A 389 7.03 12.12 -49.09
CA ARG A 389 5.75 12.33 -48.39
C ARG A 389 5.35 11.22 -47.43
#